data_AF-A0A961KNS8-F1
#
_entry.id   AF-A0A961KNS8-F1
#
_cell.length_a   1.000
_cell.length_b   1.000
_cell.length_c   1.000
_cell.angle_alpha   90.00
_cell.angle_beta   90.00
_cell.angle_gamma   90.00
#
_symmetry.space_group_name_H-M   'P 1'
#
loop_
_entity.id
_entity.type
_entity.pdbx_description
1 polymer ?
#
loop_
_entity_poly.entity_id
_entity_poly.type
_entity_poly.pdbx_seq_one_letter_code
_entity_poly.pdbx_strand_id
1 'polypeptide(L)' 'MRAGEMEAALIDWYGEYPTPVHRETASATIRLWAAPQSGTWTMVKYLIDGTACVIAEGEDWGGPKEGDALVALARE' A
#
# COMPACT_ATOMS: atom_id res chain seq x y z
N MET A 1 -15.96 1.41 3.64
CA MET A 1 -15.87 2.78 3.06
C MET A 1 -15.86 2.64 1.54
N ARG A 2 -16.25 3.64 0.74
CA ARG A 2 -16.02 3.55 -0.72
C ARG A 2 -14.52 3.62 -1.02
N ALA A 3 -14.05 2.92 -2.05
CA ALA A 3 -12.62 2.86 -2.37
C ALA A 3 -12.00 4.27 -2.54
N GLY A 4 -12.64 5.14 -3.32
CA GLY A 4 -12.13 6.51 -3.52
C GLY A 4 -12.09 7.36 -2.25
N GLU A 5 -13.03 7.16 -1.31
CA GLU A 5 -13.00 7.86 -0.02
C GLU A 5 -11.83 7.37 0.86
N MET A 6 -11.52 6.07 0.81
CA MET A 6 -10.37 5.49 1.51
C MET A 6 -9.06 6.03 0.96
N GLU A 7 -8.93 6.10 -0.36
CA GLU A 7 -7.74 6.64 -1.04
C GLU A 7 -7.53 8.12 -0.70
N ALA A 8 -8.60 8.91 -0.74
CA ALA A 8 -8.55 10.32 -0.33
C ALA A 8 -8.14 10.45 1.14
N ALA A 9 -8.67 9.63 2.04
CA ALA A 9 -8.30 9.66 3.46
C ALA A 9 -6.79 9.36 3.64
N LEU A 10 -6.27 8.32 3.00
CA LEU A 10 -4.86 7.93 3.10
C LEU A 10 -3.92 9.01 2.56
N ILE A 11 -4.26 9.64 1.44
CA ILE A 11 -3.46 10.72 0.84
C ILE A 11 -3.54 12.00 1.69
N ASP A 12 -4.76 12.50 1.92
CA ASP A 12 -4.96 13.85 2.44
C ASP A 12 -4.66 13.95 3.94
N TRP A 13 -4.88 12.86 4.70
CA TRP A 13 -4.76 12.87 6.15
C TRP A 13 -3.50 12.17 6.65
N TYR A 14 -3.05 11.12 5.97
CA TYR A 14 -1.92 10.29 6.41
C TYR A 14 -0.68 10.44 5.54
N GLY A 15 -0.78 11.12 4.39
CA GLY A 15 0.33 11.26 3.45
C GLY A 15 0.81 9.93 2.87
N GLU A 16 -0.04 8.89 2.93
CA GLU A 16 0.26 7.56 2.43
C GLU A 16 -0.12 7.46 0.96
N TYR A 17 0.76 6.86 0.18
CA TYR A 17 0.59 6.66 -1.25
C TYR A 17 0.60 5.17 -1.62
N PRO A 18 -0.09 4.77 -2.70
CA PRO A 18 -0.14 3.38 -3.09
C PRO A 18 1.26 2.91 -3.53
N THR A 19 1.71 1.80 -2.97
CA THR A 19 2.95 1.13 -3.40
C THR A 19 2.66 0.17 -4.58
N PRO A 20 3.68 -0.27 -5.33
CA PRO A 20 3.51 -1.34 -6.32
C PRO A 20 3.18 -2.70 -5.68
N VAL A 21 3.39 -2.86 -4.36
CA VAL A 21 3.13 -4.11 -3.64
C VAL A 21 1.63 -4.31 -3.48
N HIS A 22 1.11 -5.33 -4.16
CA HIS A 22 -0.27 -5.75 -4.05
C HIS A 22 -0.41 -7.25 -4.27
N ARG A 23 -1.55 -7.79 -3.84
CA ARG A 23 -1.96 -9.18 -4.05
C ARG A 23 -3.39 -9.18 -4.57
N GLU A 24 -3.61 -9.89 -5.67
CA GLU A 24 -4.95 -10.14 -6.19
C GLU A 24 -5.49 -11.49 -5.70
N THR A 25 -6.79 -11.55 -5.51
CA THR A 25 -7.56 -12.75 -5.18
C THR A 25 -8.81 -12.78 -6.06
N ALA A 26 -9.55 -13.88 -6.05
CA ALA A 26 -10.77 -14.01 -6.85
C ALA A 26 -11.84 -12.94 -6.55
N SER A 27 -11.82 -12.33 -5.37
CA SER A 27 -12.87 -11.40 -4.93
C SER A 27 -12.35 -10.05 -4.41
N ALA A 28 -11.05 -9.82 -4.44
CA ALA A 28 -10.45 -8.64 -3.84
C ALA A 28 -9.02 -8.38 -4.31
N THR A 29 -8.59 -7.12 -4.22
CA THR A 29 -7.20 -6.70 -4.34
C THR A 29 -6.73 -6.16 -3.00
N ILE A 30 -5.62 -6.65 -2.48
CA ILE A 30 -4.98 -6.11 -1.28
C ILE A 30 -3.79 -5.28 -1.75
N ARG A 31 -3.70 -4.00 -1.35
CA ARG A 31 -2.60 -3.11 -1.69
C ARG A 31 -1.99 -2.51 -0.44
N LEU A 32 -0.67 -2.39 -0.45
CA LEU A 32 0.07 -1.69 0.57
C LEU A 32 0.20 -0.20 0.21
N TRP A 33 -0.10 0.64 1.18
CA TRP A 33 0.05 2.08 1.18
C TRP A 33 1.13 2.44 2.19
N ALA A 34 1.94 3.44 1.88
CA ALA A 34 3.02 3.86 2.77
C ALA A 34 3.36 5.33 2.62
N ALA A 35 3.83 5.92 3.71
CA ALA A 35 4.33 7.28 3.78
C ALA A 35 5.79 7.24 4.26
N PRO A 36 6.79 7.30 3.35
CA PRO A 36 8.20 7.23 3.72
C PRO A 36 8.65 8.34 4.68
N GLN A 37 7.96 9.47 4.69
CA GLN A 37 8.31 10.64 5.50
C GLN A 37 7.85 10.48 6.97
N SER A 38 6.65 9.93 7.20
CA SER A 38 6.12 9.67 8.54
C SER A 38 6.48 8.29 9.06
N GLY A 39 6.88 7.36 8.18
CA GLY A 39 7.15 5.97 8.53
C GLY A 39 5.89 5.13 8.71
N THR A 40 4.71 5.60 8.31
CA THR A 40 3.47 4.83 8.45
C THR A 40 3.19 3.98 7.21
N TRP A 41 2.46 2.88 7.41
CA TRP A 41 1.96 2.04 6.34
C TRP A 41 0.58 1.46 6.65
N THR A 42 -0.21 1.25 5.60
CA THR A 42 -1.56 0.67 5.68
C THR A 42 -1.76 -0.38 4.59
N MET A 43 -2.28 -1.55 4.94
CA MET A 43 -2.81 -2.51 3.97
C MET A 43 -4.30 -2.32 3.77
N VAL A 44 -4.69 -2.07 2.53
CA VAL A 44 -6.09 -1.84 2.14
C VAL A 44 -6.55 -3.01 1.29
N LYS A 45 -7.70 -3.61 1.65
CA LYS A 45 -8.41 -4.59 0.84
C LYS A 45 -9.55 -3.91 0.09
N TYR A 46 -9.46 -3.92 -1.24
CA TYR A 46 -10.47 -3.48 -2.18
C TYR A 46 -11.34 -4.67 -2.59
N LEU A 47 -12.64 -4.58 -2.37
CA LEU A 47 -13.62 -5.59 -2.74
C LEU A 47 -14.21 -5.29 -4.12
N ILE A 48 -14.72 -6.33 -4.79
CA ILE A 48 -15.31 -6.22 -6.14
C ILE A 48 -16.55 -5.31 -6.20
N ASP A 49 -17.19 -5.04 -5.06
CA ASP A 49 -18.35 -4.15 -4.94
C ASP A 49 -17.98 -2.66 -4.86
N GLY A 50 -16.68 -2.32 -4.99
CA GLY A 50 -16.17 -0.96 -4.93
C GLY A 50 -15.98 -0.41 -3.52
N THR A 51 -16.09 -1.26 -2.50
CA THR A 51 -15.75 -0.90 -1.12
C THR A 51 -14.30 -1.24 -0.78
N ALA A 52 -13.75 -0.55 0.22
CA ALA A 52 -12.43 -0.80 0.75
C ALA A 52 -12.43 -0.82 2.29
N CYS A 53 -11.52 -1.62 2.85
CA CYS A 53 -11.28 -1.75 4.27
C CYS A 53 -9.77 -1.78 4.57
N VAL A 54 -9.35 -1.12 5.65
CA VAL A 54 -8.03 -1.38 6.24
C VAL A 54 -8.03 -2.76 6.86
N ILE A 55 -6.99 -3.55 6.58
CA ILE A 55 -6.83 -4.91 7.12
C ILE A 55 -5.58 -5.08 7.97
N ALA A 56 -4.63 -4.15 7.87
CA ALA A 56 -3.47 -4.03 8.74
C ALA A 56 -2.91 -2.61 8.61
N GLU A 57 -2.23 -2.13 9.64
CA GLU A 57 -1.56 -0.84 9.68
C GLU A 57 -0.35 -0.91 10.62
N GLY A 58 0.57 0.03 10.50
CA GLY A 58 1.69 0.14 11.41
C GLY A 58 2.62 1.30 11.11
N GLU A 59 3.68 1.36 11.90
CA GLU A 59 4.73 2.38 11.84
C GLU A 59 6.07 1.73 11.42
N ASP A 60 7.16 2.50 11.49
CA ASP A 60 8.53 2.09 11.13
C ASP A 60 8.69 1.57 9.69
N TRP A 61 7.97 2.18 8.74
CA TRP A 61 8.12 1.91 7.31
C TRP A 61 9.53 2.27 6.83
N GLY A 62 10.40 1.25 6.78
CA GLY A 62 11.79 1.41 6.34
C GLY A 62 12.01 1.48 4.82
N GLY A 63 10.95 1.26 4.02
CA GLY A 63 11.02 1.15 2.56
C GLY A 63 12.02 0.11 2.03
N PRO A 64 12.05 -0.16 0.72
CA PRO A 64 13.24 -0.74 0.10
C PRO A 64 14.35 0.33 0.15
N LYS A 65 15.50 -0.01 0.74
CA LYS A 65 16.68 0.88 0.68
C LYS A 65 17.11 0.97 -0.78
N GLU A 66 17.63 2.12 -1.22
CA GLU A 66 18.07 2.37 -2.62
C GLU A 66 19.06 1.32 -3.19
N GLY A 67 19.62 0.42 -2.36
CA GLY A 67 20.43 -0.73 -2.76
C GLY A 67 19.67 -2.01 -3.16
N ASP A 68 18.39 -2.17 -2.84
CA ASP A 68 17.64 -3.41 -3.13
C ASP A 68 17.19 -3.51 -4.61
N ALA A 69 17.14 -2.38 -5.32
CA ALA A 69 16.78 -2.36 -6.74
C ALA A 69 17.84 -3.03 -7.64
N LEU A 70 19.11 -3.07 -7.21
CA LEU A 70 20.21 -3.64 -7.99
C LEU A 70 20.24 -5.17 -7.97
N VAL A 71 19.64 -5.82 -6.97
CA VAL A 71 19.62 -7.29 -6.85
C VAL A 71 18.58 -7.91 -7.80
N ALA A 72 17.54 -7.18 -8.20
CA ALA A 72 16.50 -7.69 -9.10
C ALA A 72 16.90 -7.73 -10.58
N LEU A 73 17.94 -7.00 -10.99
CA LEU A 73 18.41 -6.90 -12.38
C LEU A 73 19.62 -7.80 -12.69
N ALA A 74 20.20 -8.47 -11.70
CA ALA A 74 21.23 -9.48 -11.91
C ALA A 74 20.59 -10.88 -12.03
N ARG A 75 20.02 -11.18 -13.20
CA ARG A 75 19.80 -12.57 -13.63
C ARG A 75 20.60 -12.79 -14.92
N GLU A 76 21.63 -13.62 -14.75
CA GLU A 76 22.50 -14.23 -15.76
C GLU A 76 21.75 -15.24 -16.65
#